data_AF-A0A5N7IQ48-F1
#
_entry.id   AF-A0A5N7IQ48-F1
#
_cell.length_a   1.000
_cell.length_b   1.000
_cell.length_c   1.000
_cell.angle_alpha   90.00
_cell.angle_beta   90.00
_cell.angle_gamma   90.00
#
_symmetry.space_group_name_H-M   'P 1'
#
loop_
_entity.id
_entity.type
_entity.pdbx_description
1 polymer ?
#
loop_
_entity_poly.entity_id
_entity_poly.type
_entity_poly.pdbx_seq_one_letter_code
_entity_poly.pdbx_strand_id
1 'polypeptide(L)'
;MIESSIDFKKPRQKMWGILKDKTLTQLPFGHESDNLGVEKMSYATNCYTDALEEAHTLIAKGSGTRNVQIIEFVPYDYMMQPRV
;
A
#
# COMPACT_ATOMS: atom_id res chain seq x y z
N MET A 1 -13.96 -15.59 -23.32
CA MET A 1 -13.02 -14.50 -23.64
C MET A 1 -13.11 -13.53 -22.48
N ILE A 2 -12.04 -13.29 -21.72
CA ILE A 2 -12.04 -12.25 -20.69
C ILE A 2 -11.72 -10.95 -21.41
N GLU A 3 -12.69 -10.06 -21.52
CA GLU A 3 -12.45 -8.70 -21.99
C GLU A 3 -11.50 -8.03 -20.99
N SER A 4 -10.26 -7.82 -21.42
CA SER A 4 -9.30 -7.05 -20.66
C SER A 4 -9.79 -5.60 -20.61
N SER A 5 -10.37 -5.23 -19.47
CA SER A 5 -10.76 -3.85 -19.13
C SER A 5 -9.56 -2.92 -18.89
N ILE A 6 -8.34 -3.36 -19.23
CA ILE A 6 -7.11 -2.61 -19.02
C ILE A 6 -6.85 -1.71 -20.22
N ASP A 7 -7.08 -0.41 -20.02
CA ASP A 7 -6.70 0.65 -20.95
C ASP A 7 -5.26 1.11 -20.66
N PHE A 8 -4.31 0.64 -21.48
CA PHE A 8 -2.89 1.00 -21.38
C PHE A 8 -2.58 2.48 -21.66
N LYS A 9 -3.59 3.30 -22.02
CA LYS A 9 -3.42 4.75 -22.28
C LYS A 9 -3.53 5.62 -21.03
N LYS A 10 -3.97 5.09 -19.89
CA LYS A 10 -3.96 5.83 -18.61
C LYS A 10 -2.64 5.61 -17.89
N PRO A 11 -1.88 6.66 -17.52
CA PRO A 11 -0.66 6.49 -16.75
C PRO A 11 -0.98 5.78 -15.44
N ARG A 12 -0.35 4.62 -15.22
CA ARG A 12 -0.51 3.80 -14.01
C ARG A 12 -0.27 4.68 -12.78
N GLN A 13 -1.15 4.60 -11.79
CA GLN A 13 -0.95 5.34 -10.55
C GLN A 13 0.17 4.67 -9.75
N LYS A 14 1.20 5.44 -9.43
CA LYS A 14 2.24 5.02 -8.48
C LYS A 14 1.57 4.65 -7.15
N MET A 15 2.07 3.60 -6.52
CA MET A 15 1.64 3.22 -5.17
C MET A 15 2.84 3.17 -4.24
N TRP A 16 2.55 3.36 -2.96
CA TRP A 16 3.52 3.35 -1.89
C TRP A 16 3.09 2.38 -0.80
N GLY A 17 4.06 1.66 -0.23
CA GLY A 17 3.86 0.78 0.93
C GLY A 17 4.97 1.01 1.94
N ILE A 18 4.82 0.43 3.14
CA ILE A 18 5.83 0.53 4.20
C ILE A 18 6.35 -0.86 4.56
N LEU A 19 7.67 -1.02 4.52
CA LEU A 19 8.36 -2.15 5.11
C LEU A 19 8.73 -1.81 6.56
N LYS A 20 8.25 -2.63 7.49
CA LYS A 20 8.69 -2.65 8.88
C LYS A 20 9.49 -3.93 9.12
N ASP A 21 10.73 -3.81 9.56
CA ASP A 21 11.63 -4.96 9.77
C ASP A 21 11.70 -5.88 8.54
N LYS A 22 11.77 -5.26 7.34
CA LYS A 22 11.77 -5.91 6.01
C LYS A 22 10.47 -6.64 5.64
N THR A 23 9.40 -6.48 6.42
CA THR A 23 8.09 -7.10 6.16
C THR A 23 7.08 -6.03 5.77
N LEU A 24 6.28 -6.29 4.74
CA LEU A 24 5.23 -5.38 4.30
C LEU A 24 4.15 -5.27 5.38
N THR A 25 3.90 -4.04 5.84
CA THR A 25 2.97 -3.75 6.93
C THR A 25 1.65 -3.20 6.38
N GLN A 26 0.54 -3.61 7.00
CA GLN A 26 -0.76 -3.00 6.71
C GLN A 26 -0.87 -1.64 7.39
N LEU A 27 -1.46 -0.70 6.68
CA LEU A 27 -1.63 0.69 7.08
C LEU A 27 -3.09 1.09 6.93
N PRO A 28 -3.57 2.06 7.71
CA PRO A 28 -4.83 2.72 7.45
C PRO A 28 -4.89 3.23 6.01
N PHE A 29 -5.93 2.87 5.27
CA PHE A 29 -6.15 3.33 3.91
C PHE A 29 -6.72 4.75 3.93
N GLY A 30 -5.87 5.76 4.14
CA GLY A 30 -6.28 7.16 4.23
C GLY A 30 -7.30 7.43 5.35
N HIS A 31 -7.27 6.60 6.42
CA HIS A 31 -8.24 6.61 7.52
C HIS A 31 -9.71 6.44 7.10
N GLU A 32 -9.96 5.81 5.95
CA GLU A 32 -11.31 5.45 5.55
C GLU A 32 -11.88 4.37 6.47
N SER A 33 -13.13 4.54 6.89
CA SER A 33 -13.87 3.50 7.60
C SER A 33 -14.79 2.72 6.65
N ASP A 34 -15.04 1.46 6.94
CA ASP A 34 -16.07 0.67 6.28
C ASP A 34 -17.49 1.02 6.79
N ASN A 35 -18.49 0.32 6.27
CA ASN A 35 -19.90 0.54 6.63
C ASN A 35 -20.22 0.16 8.10
N LEU A 36 -19.27 -0.47 8.81
CA LEU A 36 -19.36 -0.85 10.21
C LEU A 36 -18.56 0.09 11.12
N GLY A 37 -17.90 1.11 10.56
CA GLY A 37 -17.05 2.05 11.29
C GLY A 37 -15.66 1.51 11.62
N VAL A 38 -15.24 0.40 10.99
CA VAL A 38 -13.90 -0.17 11.16
C VAL A 38 -12.97 0.44 10.13
N GLU A 39 -11.80 0.91 10.58
CA GLU A 39 -10.79 1.49 9.70
C GLU A 39 -10.30 0.44 8.69
N LYS A 40 -10.34 0.80 7.41
CA LYS A 40 -9.88 -0.07 6.33
C LYS A 40 -8.36 -0.12 6.35
N MET A 41 -7.83 -1.33 6.43
CA MET A 41 -6.40 -1.59 6.35
C MET A 41 -6.01 -1.97 4.92
N SER A 42 -4.92 -1.42 4.43
CA SER A 42 -4.33 -1.72 3.13
C SER A 42 -2.82 -1.87 3.23
N TYR A 43 -2.23 -2.70 2.37
CA TYR A 43 -0.77 -2.80 2.26
C TYR A 43 -0.15 -1.67 1.43
N ALA A 44 -0.98 -0.84 0.80
CA ALA A 44 -0.56 0.18 -0.14
C ALA A 44 -1.52 1.37 -0.20
N THR A 45 -0.98 2.53 -0.50
CA THR A 45 -1.72 3.76 -0.81
C THR A 45 -1.22 4.35 -2.13
N ASN A 46 -2.10 5.01 -2.88
CA ASN A 46 -1.72 5.82 -4.04
C ASN A 46 -1.38 7.27 -3.66
N CYS A 47 -1.23 7.55 -2.36
CA CYS A 47 -0.89 8.85 -1.82
C CYS A 47 0.42 8.78 -1.01
N TYR A 48 1.47 9.42 -1.52
CA TYR A 48 2.78 9.40 -0.85
C TYR A 48 2.77 10.06 0.55
N THR A 49 1.94 11.10 0.74
CA THR A 49 1.87 11.81 2.03
C THR A 49 1.32 10.91 3.12
N ASP A 50 0.32 10.08 2.81
CA ASP A 50 -0.27 9.13 3.77
C ASP A 50 0.78 8.07 4.17
N ALA A 51 1.53 7.55 3.20
CA ALA A 51 2.63 6.62 3.48
C ALA A 51 3.72 7.27 4.34
N LEU A 52 3.99 8.57 4.16
CA LEU A 52 4.96 9.31 4.96
C LEU A 52 4.48 9.52 6.40
N GLU A 53 3.23 9.92 6.58
CA GLU A 53 2.62 10.11 7.90
C GLU A 53 2.58 8.82 8.71
N GLU A 54 2.21 7.71 8.07
CA GLU A 54 2.22 6.40 8.71
C GLU A 54 3.64 5.93 9.07
N ALA A 55 4.63 6.19 8.20
CA ALA A 55 6.02 5.89 8.53
C ALA A 55 6.50 6.67 9.76
N HIS A 56 6.17 7.97 9.86
CA HIS A 56 6.46 8.77 11.03
C HIS A 56 5.76 8.25 12.29
N THR A 57 4.49 7.85 12.17
CA THR A 57 3.72 7.26 13.27
C THR A 57 4.36 5.96 13.78
N LEU A 58 4.81 5.09 12.88
CA LEU A 58 5.53 3.85 13.24
C LEU A 58 6.84 4.14 13.96
N ILE A 59 7.57 5.16 13.50
CA ILE A 59 8.81 5.61 14.13
C ILE A 59 8.55 6.16 15.54
N ALA A 60 7.53 7.01 15.69
CA ALA A 60 7.13 7.59 16.97
C ALA A 60 6.67 6.52 17.98
N LYS A 61 6.05 5.43 17.51
CA LYS A 61 5.67 4.26 18.32
C LYS A 61 6.86 3.38 18.73
N GLY A 62 8.10 3.76 18.40
CA GLY A 62 9.33 3.08 18.81
C GLY A 62 9.95 2.15 17.76
N SER A 63 9.42 2.11 16.54
CA SER A 63 10.08 1.39 15.43
C SER A 63 11.29 2.22 15.00
N GLY A 64 12.51 1.79 15.31
CA GLY A 64 13.71 2.57 14.96
C GLY A 64 13.76 2.95 13.48
N THR A 65 14.33 4.12 13.15
CA THR A 65 14.35 4.66 11.77
C THR A 65 14.99 3.74 10.73
N ARG A 66 15.88 2.83 11.16
CA ARG A 66 16.50 1.81 10.28
C ARG A 66 15.55 0.68 9.89
N ASN A 67 14.45 0.54 10.61
CA ASN A 67 13.52 -0.58 10.47
C ASN A 67 12.26 -0.18 9.71
N VAL A 68 12.09 1.09 9.34
CA VAL A 68 10.93 1.60 8.60
C VAL A 68 11.41 2.14 7.25
N GLN A 69 10.83 1.64 6.16
CA GLN A 69 11.17 2.07 4.81
C GLN A 69 9.90 2.26 3.99
N ILE A 70 9.79 3.38 3.29
CA ILE A 70 8.74 3.59 2.29
C ILE A 70 9.23 3.04 0.97
N ILE A 71 8.43 2.20 0.33
CA ILE A 71 8.72 1.63 -0.99
C ILE A 71 7.75 2.20 -2.02
N GLU A 72 8.27 2.63 -3.17
CA GLU A 72 7.46 2.97 -4.35
C GLU A 72 7.37 1.74 -5.24
N PHE A 73 6.18 1.43 -5.73
CA PHE A 73 5.99 0.38 -6.71
C PHE A 73 4.85 0.73 -7.67
N VAL A 74 4.90 0.10 -8.84
CA VAL A 74 3.84 0.14 -9.83
C VAL A 74 3.26 -1.27 -9.88
N PRO A 75 1.98 -1.48 -9.51
CA PRO A 75 1.41 -2.83 -9.49
C PRO A 75 1.48 -3.48 -10.88
N TYR A 76 1.85 -4.77 -10.90
CA TYR A 76 1.79 -5.57 -12.13
C TYR A 76 0.33 -5.82 -12.51
N ASP A 77 0.02 -5.78 -13.80
CA ASP A 77 -1.33 -5.96 -14.36
C ASP A 77 -1.91 -7.38 -14.16
N TYR A 78 -1.15 -8.30 -13.57
CA TYR A 78 -1.54 -9.70 -13.33
C TYR A 78 -1.07 -10.13 -11.94
N MET A 79 -2.01 -10.50 -11.06
CA MET A 79 -1.64 -11.42 -9.98
C MET A 79 -1.25 -12.73 -10.67
N MET A 80 0.02 -13.11 -10.61
CA MET A 80 0.36 -14.53 -10.80
C MET A 80 -0.35 -15.27 -9.68
N GLN A 81 -1.59 -15.69 -9.90
CA GLN A 81 -2.19 -16.75 -9.11
C GLN A 81 -1.32 -17.97 -9.42
N PRO A 82 -0.51 -18.50 -8.47
CA PRO A 82 -0.07 -19.87 -8.63
C PRO A 82 -1.35 -20.69 -8.72
N ARG A 83 -1.58 -21.32 -9.89
CA ARG A 83 -2.55 -22.41 -9.93
C ARG A 83 -1.98 -23.48 -9.00
N VAL A 84 -2.60 -23.65 -7.84
CA VAL A 84 -2.39 -24.80 -6.96
C VAL A 84 -3.15 -25.98 -7.54
#